data_AF-Q0CQD5-F1
#
_entry.id   AF-Q0CQD5-F1
#
_cell.length_a   1.000
_cell.length_b   1.000
_cell.length_c   1.000
_cell.angle_alpha   90.00
_cell.angle_beta   90.00
_cell.angle_gamma   90.00
#
_symmetry.space_group_name_H-M   'P 1'
#
loop_
_entity.id
_entity.type
_entity.pdbx_description
1 polymer ?
#
loop_
_entity_poly.entity_id
_entity_poly.type
_entity_poly.pdbx_seq_one_letter_code
_entity_poly.pdbx_strand_id
1 'polypeptide(L)'
;MSEPGPESIPTSADPRSKRPVKRRAVTAQTEQASQIEHLFRDPSKEISLPGPSKQRTSESLPAPPEIVANVQGSSAGAGSGEFHVYKASRRREYERLRLMQKAPGQSSEGPGLIIHDD
;
A
#
# COMPACT_ATOMS: atom_id res chain seq x y z
N MET A 1 9.70 -47.82 50.40
CA MET A 1 9.64 -47.31 49.02
C MET A 1 8.16 -47.06 48.75
N SER A 2 7.71 -45.81 48.83
CA SER A 2 6.29 -45.46 48.66
C SER A 2 6.08 -44.99 47.22
N GLU A 3 5.14 -45.61 46.51
CA GLU A 3 4.74 -45.19 45.16
C GLU A 3 4.05 -43.81 45.20
N PRO A 4 4.31 -42.92 44.23
CA PRO A 4 3.59 -41.67 44.14
C PRO A 4 2.22 -41.90 43.50
N GLY A 5 1.14 -41.63 44.24
CA GLY A 5 -0.24 -41.73 43.77
C GLY A 5 -0.59 -40.70 42.67
N PRO A 6 -1.72 -40.89 41.97
CA PRO A 6 -2.08 -40.19 40.72
C PRO A 6 -2.52 -38.71 40.87
N GLU A 7 -2.23 -38.06 41.99
CA GLU A 7 -2.77 -36.72 42.32
C GLU A 7 -1.81 -35.57 41.95
N SER A 8 -1.29 -35.54 40.73
CA SER A 8 -0.54 -34.37 40.22
C SER A 8 -0.45 -34.33 38.70
N ILE A 9 -1.54 -34.64 37.99
CA ILE A 9 -1.63 -34.22 36.59
C ILE A 9 -1.95 -32.72 36.62
N PRO A 10 -1.07 -31.84 36.10
CA PRO A 10 -1.36 -30.42 36.07
C PRO A 10 -2.63 -30.19 35.25
N THR A 11 -3.60 -29.48 35.81
CA THR A 11 -4.91 -29.20 35.17
C THR A 11 -4.78 -28.51 33.81
N SER A 12 -3.60 -27.98 33.46
CA SER A 12 -3.27 -27.46 32.13
C SER A 12 -3.17 -28.51 31.03
N ALA A 13 -3.12 -29.80 31.36
CA ALA A 13 -3.08 -30.91 30.41
C ALA A 13 -4.46 -31.55 30.17
N ASP A 14 -5.53 -31.09 30.84
CA ASP A 14 -6.88 -31.64 30.66
C ASP A 14 -7.52 -31.11 29.36
N PRO A 15 -7.79 -31.98 28.36
CA PRO A 15 -8.40 -31.59 27.08
C PRO A 15 -9.85 -31.08 27.22
N ARG A 16 -10.49 -31.27 28.39
CA ARG A 16 -11.83 -30.71 28.68
C ARG A 16 -11.77 -29.28 29.19
N SER A 17 -10.59 -28.76 29.55
CA SER A 17 -10.45 -27.40 30.01
C SER A 17 -10.55 -26.43 28.82
N LYS A 18 -11.57 -25.56 28.82
CA LYS A 18 -11.72 -24.45 27.84
C LYS A 18 -10.78 -23.27 28.14
N ARG A 19 -9.71 -23.51 28.91
CA ARG A 19 -8.80 -22.43 29.31
C ARG A 19 -7.98 -22.01 28.09
N PRO A 20 -7.81 -20.70 27.84
CA PRO A 20 -6.94 -20.23 26.77
C PRO A 20 -5.52 -20.76 26.98
N VAL A 21 -5.08 -21.66 26.12
CA VAL A 21 -3.70 -22.14 26.13
C VAL A 21 -2.82 -20.99 25.68
N LYS A 22 -1.76 -20.67 26.43
CA LYS A 22 -0.80 -19.63 26.06
C LYS A 22 -0.21 -20.03 24.71
N ARG A 23 -0.63 -19.35 23.63
CA ARG A 23 -0.08 -19.58 22.30
C ARG A 23 1.42 -19.36 22.37
N ARG A 24 2.20 -20.34 21.91
CA ARG A 24 3.66 -20.21 21.81
C ARG A 24 3.96 -18.96 20.99
N ALA A 25 4.89 -18.13 21.46
CA ALA A 25 5.33 -16.98 20.69
C ALA A 25 5.89 -17.50 19.36
N VAL A 26 5.31 -17.05 18.25
CA VAL A 26 5.75 -17.50 16.94
C VAL A 26 7.11 -16.87 16.70
N THR A 27 8.13 -17.70 16.51
CA THR A 27 9.47 -17.24 16.14
C THR A 27 9.51 -16.99 14.63
N ALA A 28 10.40 -16.12 14.16
CA ALA A 28 10.57 -15.86 12.73
C ALA A 28 10.81 -17.16 11.92
N GLN A 29 11.49 -18.14 12.51
CA GLN A 29 11.69 -19.47 11.92
C GLN A 29 10.38 -20.26 11.80
N THR A 30 9.51 -20.18 12.80
CA THR A 30 8.19 -20.86 12.79
C THR A 30 7.28 -20.26 11.72
N GLU A 31 7.29 -18.93 11.54
CA GLU A 31 6.56 -18.25 10.46
C GLU A 31 7.03 -18.73 9.09
N GLN A 32 8.35 -18.73 8.87
CA GLN A 32 8.94 -19.20 7.61
C GLN A 32 8.61 -20.66 7.32
N ALA A 33 8.71 -21.54 8.31
CA ALA A 33 8.33 -22.95 8.17
C ALA A 33 6.87 -23.11 7.75
N SER A 34 5.95 -22.36 8.37
CA SER A 34 4.52 -22.41 8.03
C SER A 34 4.23 -21.93 6.59
N GLN A 35 4.96 -20.92 6.12
CA GLN A 35 4.85 -20.41 4.74
C GLN A 35 5.35 -21.46 3.74
N ILE A 36 6.47 -22.12 4.06
CA ILE A 36 7.04 -23.19 3.23
C ILE A 36 6.10 -24.39 3.15
N GLU A 37 5.54 -24.85 4.28
CA GLU A 37 4.54 -25.92 4.30
C GLU A 37 3.31 -25.60 3.45
N HIS A 38 2.84 -24.34 3.50
CA HIS A 38 1.73 -23.89 2.68
C HIS A 38 2.05 -23.91 1.18
N LEU A 39 3.26 -23.50 0.80
CA LEU A 39 3.70 -23.53 -0.61
C LEU A 39 3.84 -24.96 -1.14
N PHE A 40 4.31 -25.90 -0.31
CA PHE A 40 4.47 -27.30 -0.72
C PHE A 40 3.15 -28.08 -0.83
N ARG A 41 2.03 -27.53 -0.34
CA ARG A 41 0.72 -28.19 -0.44
C ARG A 41 0.29 -28.40 -1.89
N ASP A 42 0.54 -27.42 -2.76
CA ASP A 42 0.17 -27.44 -4.17
C ASP A 42 1.35 -26.98 -5.06
N PRO A 43 2.32 -27.87 -5.35
CA PRO A 43 3.54 -27.48 -6.06
C PRO A 43 3.34 -27.16 -7.56
N SER A 44 2.20 -27.53 -8.14
CA SER A 44 1.86 -27.22 -9.54
C SER A 44 1.31 -25.81 -9.75
N LYS A 45 1.04 -25.07 -8.66
CA LYS A 45 0.47 -23.72 -8.74
C LYS A 45 1.55 -22.71 -9.12
N GLU A 46 1.32 -21.97 -10.20
CA GLU A 46 2.20 -20.87 -10.60
C GLU A 46 2.25 -19.79 -9.51
N ILE A 47 3.46 -19.39 -9.11
CA ILE A 47 3.69 -18.36 -8.11
C ILE A 47 3.97 -17.04 -8.83
N SER A 48 3.00 -16.11 -8.80
CA SER A 48 3.22 -14.76 -9.28
C SER A 48 4.04 -13.97 -8.26
N LEU A 49 5.34 -13.84 -8.52
CA LEU A 49 6.19 -12.93 -7.75
C LEU A 49 5.76 -11.48 -8.04
N PRO A 50 5.67 -10.61 -7.03
CA PRO A 50 5.42 -9.20 -7.28
C PRO A 50 6.57 -8.66 -8.15
N GLY A 51 6.21 -8.01 -9.26
CA GLY A 51 7.19 -7.30 -10.07
C GLY A 51 7.89 -6.18 -9.28
N PRO A 52 8.94 -5.57 -9.84
CA PRO A 52 9.60 -4.44 -9.20
C PRO A 52 8.57 -3.37 -8.85
N SER A 53 8.63 -2.83 -7.64
CA SER A 53 7.69 -1.81 -7.19
C SER A 53 7.82 -0.59 -8.12
N LYS A 54 6.76 -0.31 -8.88
CA LYS A 54 6.72 0.88 -9.73
C LYS A 54 6.80 2.09 -8.82
N GLN A 55 7.92 2.81 -8.88
CA GLN A 55 8.06 4.05 -8.16
C GLN A 55 7.01 5.03 -8.66
N ARG A 56 6.34 5.74 -7.74
CA ARG A 56 5.38 6.78 -8.09
C ARG A 56 6.14 7.94 -8.74
N THR A 57 6.14 8.01 -10.06
CA THR A 57 6.67 9.12 -10.86
C THR A 57 5.54 10.07 -11.27
N SER A 58 5.88 11.24 -11.80
CA SER A 58 4.90 12.19 -12.37
C SER A 58 4.00 11.53 -13.43
N GLU A 59 4.56 10.63 -14.25
CA GLU A 59 3.86 9.84 -15.28
C GLU A 59 2.91 8.78 -14.70
N SER A 60 3.11 8.36 -13.44
CA SER A 60 2.23 7.40 -12.77
C SER A 60 0.95 8.04 -12.23
N LEU A 61 0.88 9.38 -12.16
CA LEU A 61 -0.34 10.06 -11.76
C LEU A 61 -1.37 10.01 -12.90
N PRO A 62 -2.67 9.85 -12.59
CA PRO A 62 -3.71 9.93 -13.60
C PRO A 62 -3.68 11.31 -14.26
N ALA A 63 -3.72 11.33 -15.59
CA ALA A 63 -3.80 12.56 -16.35
C ALA A 63 -5.04 13.37 -15.92
N PRO A 64 -4.97 14.71 -15.89
CA PRO A 64 -6.15 15.54 -15.68
C PRO A 64 -7.21 15.19 -16.75
N PRO A 65 -8.49 15.04 -16.36
CA PRO A 65 -9.55 14.78 -17.33
C PRO A 65 -9.67 15.96 -18.31
N GLU A 66 -9.80 15.66 -19.60
CA GLU A 66 -9.88 16.68 -20.66
C GLU A 66 -11.19 17.48 -20.59
N ILE A 67 -12.29 16.83 -20.22
CA ILE A 67 -13.62 17.45 -20.15
C ILE A 67 -14.20 17.21 -18.77
N VAL A 68 -14.53 18.28 -18.06
CA VAL A 68 -15.32 18.23 -16.83
C VAL A 68 -16.76 18.58 -17.19
N ALA A 69 -17.66 17.59 -17.18
CA ALA A 69 -19.05 17.78 -17.59
C ALA A 69 -19.88 18.60 -16.58
N ASN A 70 -19.44 18.68 -15.33
CA ASN A 70 -20.24 19.21 -14.22
C ASN A 70 -19.81 20.63 -13.81
N VAL A 71 -19.49 21.50 -14.78
CA VAL A 71 -19.08 22.88 -14.51
C VAL A 71 -20.32 23.74 -14.25
N GLN A 72 -20.48 24.21 -13.01
CA GLN A 72 -21.49 25.21 -12.67
C GLN A 72 -21.10 26.55 -13.31
N GLY A 73 -22.10 27.36 -13.71
CA GLY A 73 -21.86 28.64 -14.38
C GLY A 73 -20.98 29.58 -13.55
N SER A 74 -20.22 30.46 -14.21
CA SER A 74 -19.20 31.31 -13.55
C SER A 74 -19.76 32.27 -12.50
N SER A 75 -21.05 32.64 -12.60
CA SER A 75 -21.75 33.48 -11.62
C SER A 75 -22.59 32.68 -10.62
N ALA A 76 -22.55 31.34 -10.67
CA ALA A 76 -23.25 30.49 -9.72
C ALA A 76 -22.57 30.58 -8.34
N GLY A 77 -23.37 30.54 -7.27
CA GLY A 77 -22.86 30.53 -5.90
C GLY A 77 -22.11 29.23 -5.55
N ALA A 78 -21.34 29.26 -4.46
CA ALA A 78 -20.65 28.07 -3.98
C ALA A 78 -21.65 27.03 -3.43
N GLY A 79 -21.70 25.86 -4.07
CA GLY A 79 -22.47 24.72 -3.59
C GLY A 79 -21.78 24.01 -2.41
N SER A 80 -22.53 23.17 -1.69
CA SER A 80 -22.00 22.40 -0.54
C SER A 80 -20.89 21.42 -0.91
N GLY A 81 -20.85 20.96 -2.17
CA GLY A 81 -19.81 20.06 -2.69
C GLY A 81 -18.52 20.77 -3.14
N GLU A 82 -18.55 22.10 -3.32
CA GLU A 82 -17.44 22.83 -3.93
C GLU A 82 -16.17 22.77 -3.07
N PHE A 83 -16.34 22.75 -1.74
CA PHE A 83 -15.24 22.54 -0.81
C PHE A 83 -14.50 21.21 -1.05
N HIS A 84 -15.24 20.13 -1.31
CA HIS A 84 -14.64 18.82 -1.55
C HIS A 84 -13.94 18.75 -2.91
N VAL A 85 -14.52 19.38 -3.93
CA VAL A 85 -13.90 19.50 -5.26
C VAL A 85 -12.54 20.20 -5.15
N TYR A 86 -12.49 21.34 -4.45
CA TYR A 86 -11.25 22.06 -4.19
C TYR A 86 -10.24 21.25 -3.37
N LYS A 87 -10.69 20.59 -2.29
CA LYS A 87 -9.81 19.75 -1.45
C LYS A 87 -9.16 18.64 -2.28
N ALA A 88 -9.93 18.01 -3.17
CA ALA A 88 -9.43 16.95 -4.06
C ALA A 88 -8.51 17.50 -5.15
N SER A 89 -8.84 18.63 -5.80
CA SER A 89 -7.99 19.25 -6.82
C SER A 89 -6.66 19.73 -6.23
N ARG A 90 -6.69 20.40 -5.08
CA ARG A 90 -5.49 20.87 -4.37
C ARG A 90 -4.58 19.71 -3.98
N ARG A 91 -5.12 18.60 -3.48
CA ARG A 91 -4.33 17.40 -3.17
C ARG A 91 -3.66 16.83 -4.42
N ARG A 92 -4.40 16.71 -5.53
CA ARG A 92 -3.85 16.23 -6.81
C ARG A 92 -2.72 17.13 -7.32
N GLU A 93 -2.89 18.44 -7.28
CA GLU A 93 -1.85 19.39 -7.72
C GLU A 93 -0.61 19.38 -6.82
N TYR A 94 -0.76 19.29 -5.50
CA TYR A 94 0.39 19.20 -4.60
C TYR A 94 1.18 17.91 -4.79
N GLU A 95 0.50 16.79 -5.03
CA GLU A 95 1.18 15.53 -5.36
C GLU A 95 1.91 15.65 -6.71
N ARG A 96 1.30 16.27 -7.72
CA ARG A 96 1.92 16.52 -9.04
C ARG A 96 3.16 17.41 -8.92
N LEU A 97 3.06 18.55 -8.24
CA LEU A 97 4.17 19.48 -8.03
C LEU A 97 5.30 18.84 -7.22
N ARG A 98 4.96 18.09 -6.17
CA ARG A 98 5.95 17.36 -5.36
C ARG A 98 6.73 16.33 -6.18
N LEU A 99 6.06 15.59 -7.07
CA LEU A 99 6.71 14.60 -7.93
C LEU A 99 7.55 15.26 -9.02
N MET A 100 7.07 16.36 -9.61
CA MET A 100 7.80 17.14 -10.61
C MET A 100 9.07 17.77 -10.01
N GLN A 101 9.00 18.36 -8.81
CA GLN A 101 10.16 18.92 -8.12
C GLN A 101 11.16 17.85 -7.66
N LYS A 102 10.68 16.64 -7.34
CA LYS A 102 11.52 15.50 -6.95
C LYS A 102 12.23 14.83 -8.14
N ALA A 103 11.87 15.17 -9.38
CA ALA A 103 12.54 14.69 -10.58
C ALA A 103 13.48 15.77 -11.19
N PRO A 104 14.56 16.22 -10.50
CA PRO A 104 15.51 17.13 -11.10
C PRO A 104 16.38 16.34 -12.09
N GLY A 105 16.24 16.58 -13.40
CA GLY A 105 17.25 16.08 -14.34
C GLY A 105 16.96 16.00 -15.84
N GLN A 106 15.82 16.45 -16.40
CA GLN A 106 15.59 16.27 -17.86
C GLN A 106 14.93 17.42 -18.63
N SER A 107 14.81 18.64 -18.11
CA SER A 107 14.10 19.71 -18.84
C SER A 107 14.78 21.08 -18.81
N SER A 108 16.06 21.13 -19.20
CA SER A 108 16.72 22.40 -19.54
C SER A 108 17.62 22.25 -20.77
N GLU A 109 17.05 21.80 -21.89
CA GLU A 109 17.61 22.03 -23.22
C GLU A 109 16.45 22.56 -24.07
N GLY A 110 16.19 23.88 -23.97
CA GLY A 110 15.29 24.56 -24.87
C GLY A 110 16.00 24.83 -26.20
N PRO A 111 15.36 24.66 -27.37
CA PRO A 111 16.00 24.99 -28.63
C PRO A 111 16.33 26.48 -28.66
N GLY A 112 17.62 26.79 -28.83
CA GLY A 112 18.14 28.15 -28.91
C GLY A 112 17.39 28.97 -29.96
N LEU A 113 16.90 30.12 -29.53
CA LEU A 113 16.30 31.13 -30.39
C LEU A 113 17.40 31.68 -31.31
N ILE A 114 17.41 31.27 -32.58
CA ILE A 114 18.26 31.86 -33.61
C ILE A 114 17.64 33.20 -34.00
N ILE A 115 18.11 34.28 -33.38
CA ILE A 115 17.85 35.64 -33.82
C ILE A 115 18.55 35.80 -35.18
N HIS A 116 17.78 36.02 -36.25
CA HIS A 116 18.32 36.57 -37.50
C HIS A 116 18.24 38.09 -37.35
N ASP A 117 19.41 38.72 -37.18
CA ASP A 117 19.57 40.17 -37.27
C ASP A 117 19.60 40.56 -38.77
N ASP A 118 18.55 41.26 -39.23
CA ASP A 118 18.53 42.04 -40.48
C ASP A 118 18.83 43.52 -40.18
#